data_AF-A0A529NYG4-F1
#
_entry.id   AF-A0A529NYG4-F1
#
_cell.length_a   1.000
_cell.length_b   1.000
_cell.length_c   1.000
_cell.angle_alpha   90.00
_cell.angle_beta   90.00
_cell.angle_gamma   90.00
#
_symmetry.space_group_name_H-M   'P 1'
#
loop_
_entity.id
_entity.type
_entity.pdbx_description
1 polymer ?
#
loop_
_entity_poly.entity_id
_entity_poly.type
_entity_poly.pdbx_seq_one_letter_code
_entity_poly.pdbx_strand_id
1 'polypeptide(L)' 'ALRKSEFGPEPRAGFCLMGACQDCWVWQEEGPRLRACTTPIDEGMRLRTTPPESWP' A
#
# COMPACT_ATOMS: atom_id res chain seq x y z
N ALA A 1 6.64 6.35 -4.84
CA ALA A 1 6.68 5.56 -6.10
C ALA A 1 5.38 4.77 -6.24
N LEU A 2 4.98 4.38 -7.46
CA LEU A 2 3.81 3.53 -7.70
C LEU A 2 4.08 2.08 -7.28
N ARG A 3 3.03 1.33 -6.89
CA ARG A 3 3.22 -0.07 -6.48
C ARG A 3 3.50 -0.95 -7.70
N LYS A 4 4.31 -1.99 -7.50
CA LYS A 4 4.42 -3.10 -8.44
C LYS A 4 3.25 -4.06 -8.21
N SER A 5 2.57 -4.47 -9.28
CA SER A 5 1.52 -5.48 -9.19
C SER A 5 2.12 -6.87 -9.26
N GLU A 6 1.52 -7.79 -8.51
CA GLU A 6 1.77 -9.23 -8.59
C GLU A 6 1.14 -9.88 -9.85
N PHE A 7 0.26 -9.16 -10.56
CA PHE A 7 -0.51 -9.67 -11.70
C PHE A 7 -0.06 -9.10 -13.05
N GLY A 8 0.94 -8.22 -13.09
CA GLY A 8 1.40 -7.59 -14.33
C GLY A 8 2.57 -6.63 -14.13
N PRO A 9 3.28 -6.28 -15.22
CA PRO A 9 4.45 -5.42 -15.16
C PRO A 9 4.11 -3.94 -14.92
N GLU A 10 2.85 -3.54 -15.10
CA GLU A 10 2.46 -2.13 -15.05
C GLU A 10 2.48 -1.60 -13.60
N PRO A 11 3.04 -0.39 -13.38
CA PRO A 11 2.89 0.31 -12.11
C PRO A 11 1.42 0.64 -11.83
N ARG A 12 1.00 0.47 -10.57
CA ARG A 12 -0.38 0.71 -10.15
C ARG A 12 -0.47 1.79 -9.08
N ALA A 13 -1.54 2.57 -9.16
CA ALA A 13 -1.93 3.56 -8.17
C ALA A 13 -3.37 3.29 -7.69
N GLY A 14 -3.66 3.63 -6.44
CA GLY A 14 -5.04 3.68 -5.97
C GLY A 14 -5.83 4.77 -6.70
N PHE A 15 -7.05 4.46 -7.15
CA PHE A 15 -7.90 5.42 -7.86
C PHE A 15 -9.32 5.57 -7.29
N CYS A 16 -9.85 4.53 -6.63
CA CYS A 16 -11.29 4.51 -6.27
C CYS A 16 -11.63 5.30 -4.99
N LEU A 17 -10.66 5.51 -4.10
CA LEU A 17 -10.82 6.13 -2.77
C LEU A 17 -11.93 5.54 -1.87
N MET A 18 -12.39 4.32 -2.16
CA MET A 18 -13.48 3.65 -1.44
C MET A 18 -13.14 2.20 -1.06
N GLY A 19 -11.86 1.83 -1.15
CA GLY A 19 -11.38 0.50 -0.80
C GLY A 19 -11.70 -0.64 -1.78
N ALA A 20 -12.25 -0.33 -2.97
CA ALA A 20 -12.60 -1.33 -3.97
C ALA A 20 -11.42 -1.77 -4.86
N CYS A 21 -10.60 -0.82 -5.34
CA CYS A 21 -9.60 -1.07 -6.40
C CYS A 21 -8.44 -2.02 -6.03
N GLN A 22 -8.18 -2.28 -4.74
CA GLN A 22 -7.01 -3.04 -4.24
C GLN A 22 -5.63 -2.50 -4.67
N ASP A 23 -5.56 -1.32 -5.28
CA ASP A 23 -4.29 -0.78 -5.78
C ASP A 23 -3.61 0.22 -4.82
N CYS A 24 -4.27 0.55 -3.70
CA CYS A 24 -3.84 1.56 -2.72
C CYS A 24 -3.09 0.99 -1.49
N TRP A 25 -2.53 -0.21 -1.60
CA TRP A 25 -1.82 -0.81 -0.46
C TRP A 25 -0.51 -0.06 -0.15
N VAL A 26 -0.29 0.19 1.13
CA VAL A 26 0.98 0.67 1.70
C VAL A 26 1.38 -0.24 2.86
N TRP A 27 2.62 -0.12 3.32
CA TRP A 27 3.17 -0.94 4.38
C TRP A 27 3.52 -0.07 5.58
N GLN A 28 3.26 -0.53 6.80
CA GLN A 28 3.98 0.02 7.94
C GLN A 28 5.42 -0.51 7.93
N GLU A 29 6.37 0.29 8.42
CA GLU A 29 7.76 -0.13 8.56
C GLU A 29 7.86 -1.33 9.50
N GLU A 30 7.16 -1.26 10.63
CA GLU A 30 6.88 -2.38 11.50
C GLU A 30 5.37 -2.70 11.49
N GLY A 31 5.00 -3.93 11.09
CA GLY A 31 3.63 -4.43 11.22
C GLY A 31 2.89 -4.63 9.89
N PRO A 32 1.57 -4.38 9.84
CA PRO A 32 0.72 -4.86 8.76
C PRO A 32 0.79 -4.00 7.49
N ARG A 33 0.32 -4.61 6.39
CA ARG A 33 -0.09 -3.87 5.18
C ARG A 33 -1.39 -3.12 5.45
N LEU A 34 -1.44 -1.86 5.03
CA LEU A 34 -2.59 -0.98 5.23
C LEU A 34 -3.24 -0.56 3.91
N ARG A 35 -4.55 -0.37 3.96
CA ARG A 35 -5.33 0.18 2.84
C ARG A 35 -5.31 1.70 2.92
N ALA A 36 -4.44 2.34 2.13
CA ALA A 36 -4.17 3.77 2.29
C ALA A 36 -5.42 4.67 2.19
N CYS A 37 -6.35 4.34 1.30
CA CYS A 37 -7.50 5.24 1.06
C CYS A 37 -8.58 5.25 2.17
N THR A 38 -8.54 4.32 3.12
CA THR A 38 -9.54 4.22 4.19
C THR A 38 -8.95 4.12 5.59
N THR A 39 -7.62 4.02 5.71
CA THR A 39 -6.94 4.02 6.99
C THR A 39 -6.58 5.46 7.37
N PRO A 40 -7.11 6.01 8.47
CA PRO A 40 -6.68 7.30 8.99
C PRO A 40 -5.18 7.29 9.31
N ILE A 41 -4.52 8.41 9.06
CA ILE A 41 -3.13 8.60 9.49
C ILE A 41 -3.11 8.92 10.99
N ASP A 42 -2.11 8.40 11.69
CA ASP A 42 -1.83 8.71 13.10
C ASP A 42 -0.38 9.21 13.24
N GLU A 43 -0.13 9.99 14.29
CA GLU A 43 1.19 10.53 14.59
C GLU A 43 2.20 9.39 14.83
N GLY A 44 3.42 9.57 14.35
CA GLY A 44 4.46 8.55 14.45
C GLY A 44 4.30 7.34 13.51
N MET A 45 3.27 7.27 12.66
CA MET A 45 3.19 6.22 11.64
C MET A 45 4.38 6.26 10.68
N ARG A 46 5.10 5.15 10.56
CA ARG A 46 6.21 4.98 9.61
C ARG A 46 5.74 4.11 8.45
N LEU A 47 5.64 4.68 7.26
CA LEU A 47 5.02 4.02 6.09
C LEU A 47 6.02 3.83 4.94
N ARG A 48 5.86 2.73 4.20
CA ARG A 48 6.64 2.37 3.01
C ARG A 48 5.71 2.13 1.81
N THR A 49 6.14 2.56 0.63
CA THR A 49 5.42 2.30 -0.64
C THR A 49 5.85 1.00 -1.34
N THR A 50 6.81 0.28 -0.75
CA THR A 50 7.32 -1.00 -1.24
C THR A 50 7.12 -2.07 -0.17
N PRO A 51 6.88 -3.33 -0.56
CA PRO A 51 6.78 -4.42 0.42
C PRO A 51 8.09 -4.60 1.21
N PRO A 52 8.01 -5.12 2.45
CA PRO A 52 9.18 -5.60 3.16
C PRO A 52 9.79 -6.80 2.42
N GLU A 53 11.09 -7.05 2.61
CA GLU A 53 11.78 -8.17 1.97
C GLU A 53 11.21 -9.53 2.37
N SER A 54 10.57 -9.61 3.54
CA SER A 54 9.90 -10.81 4.05
C SER A 54 8.53 -11.07 3.41
N TRP A 55 8.01 -10.16 2.59
CA TRP A 55 6.73 -10.33 1.94
C TRP A 55 6.87 -11.20 0.66
N PRO A 56 6.06 -12.27 0.53
CA PRO A 56 6.12 -13.19 -0.60
C PRO A 56 5.72 -12.55 -1.94
#